data_AF-A0AAU7T4Z4-F1
#
_entry.id   AF-A0AAU7T4Z4-F1
#
_cell.length_a   1.000
_cell.length_b   1.000
_cell.length_c   1.000
_cell.angle_alpha   90.00
_cell.angle_beta   90.00
_cell.angle_gamma   90.00
#
_symmetry.space_group_name_H-M   'P 1'
#
loop_
_entity.id
_entity.type
_entity.pdbx_description
1 polymer ?
#
loop_
_entity_poly.entity_id
_entity_poly.type
_entity_poly.pdbx_seq_one_letter_code
_entity_poly.pdbx_strand_id
1 'polypeptide(L)'
;MPLVAESWENSVAAIYVDDRLNQAGAPDHELLVAVDYQDKAKGALRYMGDTGAYITKGSGHDADTVLYYYMGSDREFPRDSLLSLDEIRVAVREFLTSGGEQPSAVEWQEAR
;
A
#
# COMPACT_ATOMS: atom_id res chain seq x y z
N MET A 1 16.00 4.88 -7.15
CA MET A 1 15.85 3.55 -7.78
C MET A 1 14.38 3.14 -7.69
N PRO A 2 13.86 2.26 -8.57
CA PRO A 2 12.49 1.79 -8.44
C PRO A 2 12.37 0.78 -7.28
N LEU A 3 11.27 0.83 -6.53
CA LEU A 3 11.03 -0.02 -5.35
C LEU A 3 11.20 -1.53 -5.63
N VAL A 4 10.87 -1.99 -6.84
CA VAL A 4 11.05 -3.39 -7.26
C VAL A 4 12.51 -3.87 -7.20
N ALA A 5 13.47 -2.96 -7.38
CA ALA A 5 14.90 -3.27 -7.37
C ALA A 5 15.54 -3.21 -5.97
N GLU A 6 14.76 -2.82 -4.95
CA GLU A 6 15.24 -2.67 -3.57
C GLU A 6 15.34 -4.03 -2.84
N SER A 7 16.12 -4.04 -1.75
CA SER A 7 16.27 -5.17 -0.86
C SER A 7 14.98 -5.47 -0.08
N TRP A 8 14.95 -6.62 0.61
CA TRP A 8 13.86 -6.98 1.52
C TRP A 8 13.55 -5.88 2.55
N GLU A 9 14.60 -5.30 3.14
CA GLU A 9 14.51 -4.25 4.16
C GLU A 9 13.84 -2.96 3.65
N ASN A 10 13.78 -2.81 2.32
CA ASN A 10 13.20 -1.68 1.61
C ASN A 10 12.03 -2.14 0.72
N SER A 11 11.30 -3.18 1.12
CA SER A 11 10.17 -3.73 0.36
C SER A 11 8.90 -2.87 0.41
N VAL A 12 8.88 -1.83 1.25
CA VAL A 12 7.76 -0.92 1.44
C VAL A 12 8.20 0.53 1.32
N ALA A 13 7.43 1.33 0.59
CA ALA A 13 7.53 2.78 0.59
C ALA A 13 6.25 3.39 1.17
N ALA A 14 6.39 4.45 1.97
CA ALA A 14 5.27 5.27 2.42
C ALA A 14 5.17 6.55 1.59
N ILE A 15 3.95 6.92 1.21
CA ILE A 15 3.65 8.11 0.43
C ILE A 15 2.65 8.96 1.21
N TYR A 16 2.95 10.25 1.31
CA TYR A 16 2.11 11.29 1.88
C TYR A 16 1.99 12.44 0.89
N VAL A 17 0.87 13.16 0.91
CA VAL A 17 0.69 14.43 0.20
C VAL A 17 0.86 15.57 1.22
N ASP A 18 1.95 16.33 1.08
CA ASP A 18 2.39 17.32 2.08
C ASP A 18 1.32 18.38 2.44
N ASP A 19 0.47 18.76 1.48
CA ASP A 19 -0.54 19.80 1.66
C ASP A 19 -1.83 19.32 2.36
N ARG A 20 -1.92 18.04 2.75
CA ARG A 20 -3.11 17.47 3.39
C ARG A 20 -2.77 16.99 4.80
N LEU A 21 -3.11 17.85 5.77
CA LEU A 21 -2.76 17.71 7.18
C LEU A 21 -4.01 17.74 8.08
N ASN A 22 -3.96 16.99 9.17
CA ASN A 22 -4.95 17.04 10.25
C ASN A 22 -4.76 18.29 11.14
N GLN A 23 -5.63 18.45 12.14
CA GLN A 23 -5.59 19.60 13.07
C GLN A 23 -4.29 19.75 13.86
N ALA A 24 -3.51 18.68 14.02
CA ALA A 24 -2.21 18.71 14.68
C ALA A 24 -1.05 19.04 13.73
N GLY A 25 -1.32 19.27 12.44
CA GLY A 25 -0.31 19.54 11.41
C GLY A 25 0.45 18.30 10.95
N ALA A 26 -0.05 17.10 11.23
CA ALA A 26 0.49 15.84 10.71
C ALA A 26 -0.34 15.36 9.50
N PRO A 27 0.21 14.56 8.57
CA PRO A 27 -0.57 13.97 7.49
C PRO A 27 -1.83 13.26 8.04
N ASP A 28 -2.98 13.54 7.45
CA ASP A 28 -4.26 12.88 7.77
C ASP A 28 -4.46 11.58 7.00
N HIS A 29 -3.55 11.25 6.09
CA HIS A 29 -3.60 10.10 5.20
C HIS A 29 -2.20 9.51 4.99
N GLU A 30 -2.14 8.25 4.56
CA GLU A 30 -0.91 7.53 4.22
C GLU A 30 -1.25 6.48 3.16
N LEU A 31 -0.37 6.32 2.16
CA LEU A 31 -0.37 5.15 1.28
C LEU A 31 0.95 4.39 1.42
N LEU A 32 0.88 3.17 1.95
CA LEU A 32 1.98 2.22 1.88
C LEU A 32 1.91 1.45 0.56
N VAL A 33 3.02 1.43 -0.17
CA VAL A 33 3.23 0.62 -1.37
C VAL A 33 4.20 -0.50 -1.02
N ALA A 34 3.71 -1.73 -0.99
CA ALA A 34 4.50 -2.92 -0.69
C ALA A 34 4.72 -3.73 -1.97
N VAL A 35 5.96 -4.16 -2.23
CA VAL A 35 6.31 -5.05 -3.35
C VAL A 35 6.69 -6.42 -2.81
N ASP A 36 6.04 -7.47 -3.29
CA ASP A 36 6.37 -8.85 -2.93
C ASP A 36 7.84 -9.12 -3.30
N TYR A 37 8.66 -9.40 -2.30
CA TYR A 37 10.08 -9.60 -2.50
C TYR A 37 10.41 -10.91 -3.23
N GLN A 38 9.55 -11.94 -3.11
CA GLN A 38 9.76 -13.24 -3.74
C GLN A 38 9.33 -13.23 -5.22
N ASP A 39 8.15 -12.68 -5.53
CA ASP A 39 7.60 -12.67 -6.89
C ASP A 39 8.09 -11.44 -7.70
N LYS A 40 8.30 -10.29 -7.04
CA LYS A 40 8.68 -8.99 -7.65
C LYS A 40 7.74 -8.47 -8.75
N ALA A 41 6.75 -9.25 -9.18
CA ALA A 41 5.71 -8.87 -10.14
C ALA A 41 4.37 -8.49 -9.47
N LYS A 42 4.29 -8.60 -8.15
CA LYS A 42 3.09 -8.31 -7.36
C LYS A 42 3.40 -7.42 -6.17
N GLY A 43 2.36 -6.84 -5.61
CA GLY A 43 2.44 -6.00 -4.43
C GLY A 43 1.07 -5.78 -3.83
N ALA A 44 1.02 -4.97 -2.78
CA ALA A 44 -0.21 -4.58 -2.13
C ALA A 44 -0.14 -3.12 -1.71
N LEU A 45 -1.31 -2.49 -1.56
CA LEU A 45 -1.41 -1.16 -0.97
C LEU A 45 -2.09 -1.25 0.38
N ARG A 46 -1.63 -0.42 1.31
CA ARG A 46 -2.37 -0.11 2.52
C ARG A 46 -2.63 1.39 2.58
N TYR A 47 -3.89 1.77 2.61
CA TYR A 47 -4.32 3.15 2.79
C TYR A 47 -4.73 3.38 4.24
N MET A 48 -4.33 4.51 4.80
CA MET A 48 -4.84 5.04 6.06
C MET A 48 -5.41 6.42 5.78
N GLY A 49 -6.61 6.71 6.28
CA GLY A 49 -7.22 8.04 6.21
C GLY A 49 -8.31 8.19 7.27
N ASP A 50 -9.13 9.24 7.16
CA ASP A 50 -10.16 9.59 8.15
C ASP A 50 -11.18 8.47 8.42
N THR A 51 -11.50 7.66 7.41
CA THR A 51 -12.52 6.60 7.51
C THR A 51 -11.96 5.28 8.07
N GLY A 52 -10.64 5.18 8.23
CA GLY A 52 -9.98 4.01 8.77
C GLY A 52 -8.78 3.57 7.95
N ALA A 53 -8.43 2.28 8.11
CA ALA A 53 -7.34 1.66 7.39
C ALA A 53 -7.85 0.54 6.51
N TYR A 54 -7.35 0.52 5.28
CA TYR A 54 -7.77 -0.41 4.24
C TYR A 54 -6.54 -1.01 3.58
N ILE A 55 -6.68 -2.24 3.13
CA ILE A 55 -5.69 -2.96 2.35
C ILE A 55 -6.33 -3.38 1.02
N THR A 56 -5.55 -3.44 -0.05
CA THR A 56 -6.07 -3.88 -1.35
C THR A 56 -6.69 -5.27 -1.25
N LYS A 57 -7.64 -5.55 -2.13
CA LYS A 57 -8.25 -6.86 -2.30
C LYS A 57 -8.02 -7.31 -3.74
N GLY A 58 -7.17 -8.31 -3.89
CA GLY A 58 -6.91 -9.03 -5.12
C GLY A 58 -7.80 -10.26 -5.29
N SER A 59 -7.52 -11.02 -6.34
CA SER A 59 -8.29 -12.22 -6.69
C SER A 59 -7.81 -13.50 -5.99
N GLY A 60 -6.85 -13.40 -5.07
CA GLY A 60 -6.37 -14.54 -4.29
C GLY A 60 -7.46 -15.05 -3.34
N HIS A 61 -7.44 -16.36 -3.05
CA HIS A 61 -8.38 -16.98 -2.10
C HIS A 61 -7.67 -17.64 -0.90
N ASP A 62 -6.37 -17.42 -0.78
CA ASP A 62 -5.56 -18.02 0.27
C ASP A 62 -5.65 -17.18 1.55
N ALA A 63 -5.88 -17.87 2.67
CA ALA A 63 -5.89 -17.28 4.01
C ALA A 63 -4.48 -17.01 4.58
N ASP A 64 -3.45 -17.31 3.81
CA ASP A 64 -2.06 -17.11 4.19
C ASP A 64 -1.70 -15.62 4.23
N THR A 65 -0.57 -15.29 4.84
CA THR A 65 0.00 -13.94 4.84
C THR A 65 1.21 -13.83 3.92
N VAL A 66 1.48 -12.60 3.49
CA VAL A 66 2.73 -12.15 2.88
C VAL A 66 3.38 -11.19 3.86
N LEU A 67 4.65 -11.42 4.14
CA LEU A 67 5.42 -10.53 5.00
C LEU A 67 6.03 -9.41 4.16
N TYR A 68 6.18 -8.25 4.78
CA TYR A 68 6.96 -7.12 4.28
C TYR A 68 7.82 -6.56 5.41
N TYR A 69 8.88 -5.84 5.07
CA TYR A 69 9.70 -5.14 6.07
C TYR A 69 9.47 -3.64 5.98
N TYR A 70 9.05 -3.03 7.09
CA TYR A 70 8.78 -1.60 7.16
C TYR A 70 9.24 -1.03 8.51
N MET A 71 10.06 0.03 8.45
CA MET A 71 10.58 0.77 9.60
C MET A 71 11.19 -0.11 10.72
N GLY A 72 11.90 -1.17 10.36
CA GLY A 72 12.55 -2.05 11.34
C GLY A 72 11.69 -3.20 11.86
N SER A 73 10.50 -3.39 11.31
CA SER A 73 9.55 -4.42 11.74
C SER A 73 8.93 -5.19 10.57
N ASP A 74 8.63 -6.45 10.81
CA ASP A 74 7.83 -7.26 9.90
C ASP A 74 6.39 -6.76 9.91
N ARG A 75 5.77 -6.76 8.73
CA ARG A 75 4.40 -6.31 8.49
C ARG A 75 3.67 -7.39 7.73
N GLU A 76 2.62 -7.95 8.32
CA GLU A 76 1.83 -9.01 7.69
C GLU A 76 0.68 -8.43 6.90
N PHE A 77 0.54 -8.86 5.65
CA PHE A 77 -0.57 -8.53 4.77
C PHE A 77 -1.27 -9.84 4.39
N PRO A 78 -2.60 -9.88 4.27
CA PRO A 78 -3.31 -11.03 3.71
C PRO A 78 -2.82 -11.34 2.29
N ARG A 79 -2.67 -12.61 1.93
CA ARG A 79 -2.24 -13.01 0.57
C ARG A 79 -3.27 -12.65 -0.49
N ASP A 80 -4.55 -12.60 -0.11
CA ASP A 80 -5.62 -12.08 -0.97
C ASP A 80 -5.54 -10.57 -1.21
N SER A 81 -4.57 -9.84 -0.64
CA SER A 81 -4.35 -8.42 -0.95
C SER A 81 -3.48 -8.14 -2.16
N LEU A 82 -2.82 -9.17 -2.71
CA LEU A 82 -1.86 -8.99 -3.79
C LEU A 82 -2.54 -8.61 -5.11
N LEU A 83 -2.04 -7.54 -5.72
CA LEU A 83 -2.37 -7.06 -7.06
C LEU A 83 -1.15 -7.16 -7.99
N SER A 84 -1.39 -7.06 -9.29
CA SER A 84 -0.31 -6.86 -10.26
C SER A 84 0.33 -5.48 -10.09
N LEU A 85 1.60 -5.33 -10.46
CA LEU A 85 2.26 -4.01 -10.40
C LEU A 85 1.62 -2.96 -11.31
N ASP A 86 0.91 -3.35 -12.37
CA ASP A 86 0.21 -2.40 -13.23
C ASP A 86 -1.00 -1.80 -12.53
N GLU A 87 -1.79 -2.61 -11.80
CA GLU A 87 -2.87 -2.13 -10.94
C GLU A 87 -2.34 -1.21 -9.83
N ILE A 88 -1.23 -1.58 -9.18
CA ILE A 88 -0.56 -0.77 -8.18
C ILE A 88 -0.16 0.60 -8.76
N ARG A 89 0.44 0.64 -9.96
CA ARG A 89 0.84 1.90 -10.61
C ARG A 89 -0.36 2.80 -10.91
N VAL A 90 -1.47 2.23 -11.37
CA VAL A 90 -2.70 2.99 -11.64
C VAL A 90 -3.24 3.59 -10.35
N ALA A 91 -3.35 2.80 -9.27
CA ALA A 91 -3.85 3.28 -7.98
C ALA A 91 -2.93 4.34 -7.34
N VAL A 92 -1.61 4.15 -7.39
CA VAL A 92 -0.64 5.16 -6.90
C VAL A 92 -0.76 6.45 -7.71
N ARG A 93 -0.93 6.37 -9.03
CA ARG A 93 -1.15 7.56 -9.86
C ARG A 93 -2.44 8.28 -9.44
N GLU A 94 -3.52 7.53 -9.24
CA GLU A 94 -4.80 8.10 -8.80
C GLU A 94 -4.66 8.82 -7.46
N PHE A 95 -4.06 8.17 -6.46
CA PHE A 95 -3.76 8.76 -5.14
C PHE A 95 -3.03 10.09 -5.25
N LEU A 96 -1.97 10.16 -6.07
CA LEU A 96 -1.21 11.39 -6.25
C LEU A 96 -2.04 12.48 -6.95
N THR A 97 -2.85 12.11 -7.94
CA THR A 97 -3.67 13.08 -8.69
C THR A 97 -4.92 13.55 -7.97
N SER A 98 -5.41 12.78 -6.99
CA SER A 98 -6.58 13.12 -6.18
C SER A 98 -6.25 13.97 -4.95
N GLY A 99 -4.96 14.20 -4.68
CA GLY A 99 -4.53 14.88 -3.45
C GLY A 99 -4.53 13.97 -2.22
N GLY A 100 -4.36 12.66 -2.42
CA GLY A 100 -4.19 11.69 -1.34
C GLY A 100 -5.47 10.95 -0.94
N GLU A 101 -6.54 11.02 -1.74
CA GLU A 101 -7.76 10.24 -1.49
C GLU A 101 -7.55 8.74 -1.74
N GLN A 102 -8.35 7.90 -1.07
CA GLN A 102 -8.34 6.45 -1.28
C GLN A 102 -8.61 6.13 -2.77
N PRO A 103 -7.68 5.48 -3.48
CA PRO A 103 -7.84 5.18 -4.91
C PRO A 103 -9.08 4.32 -5.21
N SER A 104 -9.87 4.69 -6.21
CA SER A 104 -11.03 3.93 -6.66
C SER A 104 -10.71 2.87 -7.72
N ALA A 105 -9.53 2.91 -8.33
CA ALA A 105 -9.10 1.99 -9.37
C ALA A 105 -8.88 0.54 -8.92
N VAL A 106 -8.91 0.27 -7.60
CA VAL A 106 -8.70 -1.05 -7.00
C VAL A 106 -9.74 -1.32 -5.93
N GLU A 107 -10.01 -2.60 -5.67
CA GLU A 107 -10.86 -3.00 -4.55
C GLU A 107 -10.09 -2.95 -3.23
N TRP A 108 -10.84 -2.68 -2.16
CA TRP A 108 -10.32 -2.57 -0.81
C TRP A 108 -11.09 -3.46 0.15
N GLN A 109 -10.40 -3.87 1.20
CA GLN A 109 -10.97 -4.52 2.37
C GLN A 109 -10.43 -3.85 3.64
N GLU A 110 -11.14 -3.99 4.75
CA GLU A 110 -10.67 -3.47 6.04
C GLU A 110 -9.33 -4.10 6.41
N ALA A 111 -8.37 -3.25 6.83
CA ALA A 111 -7.11 -3.74 7.37
C ALA A 111 -7.39 -4.34 8.75
N ARG A 112 -7.15 -5.65 8.89
CA ARG A 112 -7.21 -6.37 10.16
C ARG A 112 -5.96 -6.16 11.01
#